data_AF-A0A5B2TX69-F1
#
_entry.id   AF-A0A5B2TX69-F1
#
_cell.length_a   1.000
_cell.length_b   1.000
_cell.length_c   1.000
_cell.angle_alpha   90.00
_cell.angle_beta   90.00
_cell.angle_gamma   90.00
#
_symmetry.space_group_name_H-M   'P 1'
#
loop_
_entity.id
_entity.type
_entity.pdbx_description
1 polymer ?
#
loop_
_entity_poly.entity_id
_entity_poly.type
_entity_poly.pdbx_seq_one_letter_code
_entity_poly.pdbx_strand_id
1 'polypeptide(L)'
;MKQILYVILISGLIPATWLLGLTFIGIYFAISDAELSLDYLIAISSMILGICGYVGLLMLLKGLHKSRQIRKLILLMCGITGFLIFMLFVSPRNFTEWLMEYDFESIIGKWPLIVGLTFSVLIINDLIKNKTLANKGYNL
;
A
#
# COMPACT_ATOMS: atom_id res chain seq x y z
N MET A 1 8.93 4.82 20.98
CA MET A 1 8.49 5.24 19.62
C MET A 1 8.93 4.27 18.52
N LYS A 2 10.23 3.97 18.33
CA LYS A 2 10.68 3.07 17.24
C LYS A 2 10.03 1.67 17.27
N GLN A 3 9.94 1.06 18.46
CA GLN A 3 9.31 -0.26 18.63
C GLN A 3 7.82 -0.26 18.26
N ILE A 4 7.07 0.78 18.67
CA ILE A 4 5.64 0.93 18.34
C ILE A 4 5.44 1.00 16.82
N LEU A 5 6.26 1.78 16.11
CA LEU A 5 6.21 1.85 14.65
C LEU A 5 6.51 0.50 14.01
N TYR A 6 7.44 -0.28 14.56
CA TYR A 6 7.70 -1.64 14.09
C TYR A 6 6.50 -2.56 14.32
N VAL A 7 5.86 -2.50 15.49
CA VAL A 7 4.65 -3.30 15.77
C VAL A 7 3.53 -2.95 14.79
N ILE A 8 3.28 -1.66 14.54
CA ILE A 8 2.29 -1.20 13.55
C ILE A 8 2.65 -1.74 12.15
N LEU A 9 3.92 -1.62 11.75
CA LEU A 9 4.38 -2.11 10.45
C LEU A 9 4.16 -3.62 10.29
N ILE A 10 4.58 -4.41 11.29
CA ILE A 10 4.43 -5.87 11.27
C ILE A 10 2.94 -6.25 11.26
N SER A 11 2.11 -5.54 12.03
CA SER A 11 0.66 -5.78 12.04
C SER A 11 0.01 -5.55 10.66
N GLY A 12 0.54 -4.63 9.85
CA GLY A 12 0.10 -4.42 8.46
C GLY A 12 0.70 -5.42 7.48
N LEU A 13 1.96 -5.81 7.68
CA LEU A 13 2.68 -6.75 6.80
C LEU A 13 2.08 -8.16 6.81
N ILE A 14 1.59 -8.63 7.95
CA ILE A 14 0.96 -9.96 8.06
C ILE A 14 -0.25 -10.07 7.11
N PRO A 15 -1.31 -9.23 7.22
CA PRO A 15 -2.43 -9.26 6.31
C PRO A 15 -2.03 -8.88 4.87
N ALA A 16 -1.06 -7.99 4.68
CA ALA A 16 -0.57 -7.67 3.34
C ALA A 16 0.09 -8.88 2.65
N THR A 17 0.76 -9.76 3.41
CA THR A 17 1.35 -11.00 2.89
C THR A 17 0.28 -12.00 2.50
N TRP A 18 -0.80 -12.09 3.28
CA TRP A 18 -1.97 -12.89 2.91
C TRP A 18 -2.61 -12.40 1.61
N LEU A 19 -2.86 -11.09 1.49
CA LEU A 19 -3.39 -10.48 0.27
C LEU A 19 -2.47 -10.65 -0.94
N LEU A 20 -1.15 -10.65 -0.74
CA LEU A 20 -0.18 -10.92 -1.80
C LEU A 20 -0.33 -12.37 -2.32
N GLY A 21 -0.55 -13.33 -1.43
CA GLY A 21 -0.87 -14.71 -1.81
C GLY A 21 -2.13 -14.78 -2.69
N LEU A 22 -3.21 -14.12 -2.26
CA LEU A 22 -4.44 -14.02 -3.06
C LEU A 22 -4.21 -13.32 -4.40
N THR A 23 -3.33 -12.34 -4.45
CA THR A 23 -2.95 -11.64 -5.69
C THR A 23 -2.28 -12.61 -6.67
N PHE A 24 -1.33 -13.43 -6.22
CA PHE A 24 -0.70 -14.42 -7.10
C PHE A 24 -1.67 -15.49 -7.60
N ILE A 25 -2.59 -15.93 -6.73
CA ILE A 25 -3.68 -16.85 -7.13
C ILE A 25 -4.57 -16.19 -8.19
N GLY A 26 -4.96 -14.93 -7.97
CA GLY A 26 -5.75 -14.15 -8.91
C GLY A 26 -5.07 -13.98 -10.26
N ILE A 27 -3.77 -13.66 -10.28
CA ILE A 27 -2.97 -13.59 -11.52
C ILE A 27 -2.94 -14.95 -12.23
N TYR A 28 -2.73 -16.05 -11.50
CA TYR A 28 -2.67 -17.39 -12.07
C TYR A 28 -3.97 -17.75 -12.81
N PHE A 29 -5.12 -17.54 -12.18
CA PHE A 29 -6.42 -17.79 -12.80
C PHE A 29 -6.75 -16.79 -13.93
N ALA A 30 -6.34 -15.53 -13.80
CA ALA A 30 -6.56 -14.54 -14.85
C ALA A 30 -5.80 -14.89 -16.15
N ILE A 31 -4.62 -15.51 -16.04
CA ILE A 31 -3.82 -15.92 -17.21
C ILE A 31 -4.46 -17.09 -17.95
N SER A 32 -5.15 -18.02 -17.25
CA SER A 32 -5.74 -19.19 -17.89
C SER A 32 -6.97 -18.87 -18.75
N ASP A 33 -7.73 -17.84 -18.39
CA ASP A 33 -8.96 -17.42 -19.09
C ASP A 33 -8.76 -16.11 -19.88
N ALA A 34 -7.52 -15.84 -20.32
CA ALA A 34 -7.14 -14.54 -20.86
C ALA A 34 -7.76 -14.23 -22.23
N GLU A 35 -8.91 -13.55 -22.23
CA GLU A 35 -9.32 -12.68 -23.33
C GLU A 35 -8.75 -11.27 -23.08
N LEU A 36 -8.03 -10.73 -24.07
CA LEU A 36 -7.33 -9.44 -23.97
C LEU A 36 -8.34 -8.28 -23.99
N SER A 37 -8.96 -8.04 -22.84
CA SER A 37 -9.93 -6.96 -22.62
C SER A 37 -9.33 -5.82 -21.80
N LEU A 38 -9.98 -4.65 -21.84
CA LEU A 38 -9.59 -3.50 -21.03
C LEU A 38 -9.70 -3.80 -19.53
N ASP A 39 -10.72 -4.56 -19.14
CA ASP A 39 -10.94 -4.98 -17.75
C ASP A 39 -9.82 -5.90 -17.24
N TYR A 40 -9.34 -6.79 -18.10
CA TYR A 40 -8.17 -7.63 -17.81
C TYR A 40 -6.92 -6.78 -17.57
N LEU A 41 -6.65 -5.77 -18.40
CA LEU A 41 -5.51 -4.86 -18.22
C LEU A 41 -5.62 -4.03 -16.93
N ILE A 42 -6.82 -3.56 -16.58
CA ILE A 42 -7.07 -2.87 -15.31
C ILE A 42 -6.81 -3.82 -14.14
N ALA A 43 -7.31 -5.06 -14.20
CA ALA A 43 -7.10 -6.05 -13.16
C ALA A 43 -5.60 -6.33 -12.93
N ILE A 44 -4.86 -6.69 -13.97
CA ILE A 44 -3.42 -6.99 -13.86
C ILE A 44 -2.62 -5.77 -13.39
N SER A 45 -2.92 -4.57 -13.91
CA SER A 45 -2.22 -3.35 -13.46
C SER A 45 -2.48 -3.02 -11.99
N SER A 46 -3.72 -3.20 -11.51
CA SER A 46 -4.07 -3.01 -10.10
C SER A 46 -3.31 -3.98 -9.18
N MET A 47 -3.15 -5.24 -9.62
CA MET A 47 -2.41 -6.28 -8.90
C MET A 47 -0.90 -5.94 -8.84
N ILE A 48 -0.30 -5.53 -9.96
CA ILE A 48 1.11 -5.10 -10.01
C ILE A 48 1.36 -3.90 -9.08
N LEU A 49 0.44 -2.93 -9.07
CA LEU A 49 0.48 -1.80 -8.16
C LEU A 49 0.39 -2.25 -6.68
N GLY A 50 -0.48 -3.21 -6.38
CA GLY A 50 -0.55 -3.85 -5.05
C GLY A 50 0.77 -4.50 -4.61
N ILE A 51 1.43 -5.25 -5.51
CA ILE A 51 2.75 -5.83 -5.26
C ILE A 51 3.79 -4.73 -4.98
N CYS A 52 3.78 -3.63 -5.73
CA CYS A 52 4.64 -2.47 -5.47
C CYS A 52 4.40 -1.90 -4.06
N GLY A 53 3.14 -1.81 -3.63
CA GLY A 53 2.74 -1.45 -2.26
C GLY A 53 3.38 -2.32 -1.19
N TYR A 54 3.29 -3.64 -1.39
CA TYR A 54 3.90 -4.62 -0.49
C TYR A 54 5.41 -4.45 -0.38
N VAL A 55 6.11 -4.23 -1.50
CA VAL A 55 7.55 -3.91 -1.52
C VAL A 55 7.83 -2.62 -0.75
N GLY A 56 6.96 -1.61 -0.87
CA GLY A 56 7.02 -0.38 -0.08
C GLY A 56 6.98 -0.65 1.43
N LEU A 57 6.06 -1.51 1.88
CA LEU A 57 5.97 -1.94 3.29
C LEU A 57 7.23 -2.68 3.74
N LEU A 58 7.75 -3.61 2.95
CA LEU A 58 9.01 -4.31 3.26
C LEU A 58 10.20 -3.35 3.37
N MET A 59 10.25 -2.30 2.54
CA MET A 59 11.32 -1.30 2.62
C MET A 59 11.29 -0.51 3.93
N LEU A 60 10.13 -0.38 4.60
CA LEU A 60 10.02 0.27 5.91
C LEU A 60 10.69 -0.54 7.02
N LEU A 61 10.86 -1.87 6.87
CA LEU A 61 11.60 -2.71 7.82
C LEU A 61 13.08 -2.32 7.91
N LYS A 62 13.63 -1.68 6.88
CA LYS A 62 15.00 -1.14 6.92
C LYS A 62 15.08 0.18 7.73
N GLY A 63 13.95 0.65 8.25
CA GLY A 63 13.80 1.85 9.06
C GLY A 63 13.17 3.00 8.28
N LEU A 64 12.27 3.74 8.92
CA LEU A 64 11.51 4.85 8.36
C LEU A 64 12.42 5.93 7.72
N HIS A 65 13.37 6.44 8.51
CA HIS A 65 14.25 7.55 8.14
C HIS A 65 15.54 7.15 7.40
N LYS A 66 15.82 5.85 7.26
CA LYS A 66 16.98 5.41 6.46
C LYS A 66 16.70 5.66 4.97
N SER A 67 17.75 5.90 4.20
CA SER A 67 17.75 6.42 2.81
C SER A 67 16.58 6.01 1.89
N ARG A 68 16.28 6.88 0.91
CA ARG A 68 15.27 6.69 -0.15
C ARG A 68 13.80 6.82 0.32
N GLN A 69 13.51 7.82 1.14
CA GLN A 69 12.16 8.15 1.62
C GLN A 69 11.15 8.34 0.49
N ILE A 70 11.52 9.09 -0.56
CA ILE A 70 10.66 9.32 -1.73
C ILE A 70 10.29 8.00 -2.42
N ARG A 71 11.26 7.08 -2.58
CA ARG A 71 10.99 5.77 -3.18
C ARG A 71 10.02 4.94 -2.35
N LYS A 72 10.16 4.95 -1.02
CA LYS A 72 9.21 4.28 -0.11
C LYS A 72 7.81 4.87 -0.28
N LEU A 73 7.70 6.19 -0.29
CA LEU A 73 6.42 6.88 -0.47
C LEU A 73 5.77 6.52 -1.81
N ILE A 74 6.51 6.57 -2.92
CA ILE A 74 6.01 6.19 -4.25
C ILE A 74 5.46 4.76 -4.22
N LEU A 75 6.22 3.81 -3.68
CA LEU A 75 5.80 2.41 -3.61
C LEU A 75 4.53 2.23 -2.77
N LEU A 76 4.44 2.87 -1.60
CA LEU A 76 3.26 2.82 -0.74
C LEU A 76 2.03 3.42 -1.44
N MET A 77 2.20 4.57 -2.11
CA MET A 77 1.12 5.21 -2.86
C MET A 77 0.67 4.36 -4.05
N CYS A 78 1.60 3.72 -4.77
CA CYS A 78 1.26 2.73 -5.80
C CYS A 78 0.38 1.62 -5.22
N GLY A 79 0.73 1.06 -4.06
CA GLY A 79 -0.08 0.05 -3.37
C GLY A 79 -1.50 0.49 -3.08
N ILE A 80 -1.65 1.67 -2.48
CA ILE A 80 -2.95 2.26 -2.13
C ILE A 80 -3.78 2.49 -3.39
N THR A 81 -3.19 3.10 -4.42
CA THR A 81 -3.87 3.35 -5.70
C THR A 81 -4.27 2.04 -6.39
N GLY A 82 -3.38 1.04 -6.40
CA GLY A 82 -3.68 -0.29 -6.96
C GLY A 82 -4.87 -0.94 -6.27
N PHE A 83 -4.91 -0.91 -4.94
CA PHE A 83 -6.04 -1.44 -4.17
C PHE A 83 -7.34 -0.69 -4.44
N LEU A 84 -7.31 0.64 -4.52
CA LEU A 84 -8.50 1.43 -4.83
C LEU A 84 -9.03 1.12 -6.23
N ILE A 85 -8.15 1.00 -7.23
CA ILE A 85 -8.54 0.60 -8.59
C ILE A 85 -9.18 -0.79 -8.55
N PHE A 86 -8.57 -1.75 -7.85
CA PHE A 86 -9.11 -3.09 -7.70
C PHE A 86 -10.53 -3.06 -7.11
N MET A 87 -10.73 -2.35 -6.00
CA MET A 87 -12.04 -2.28 -5.35
C MET A 87 -13.11 -1.56 -6.18
N LEU A 88 -12.73 -0.59 -7.00
CA LEU A 88 -13.68 0.21 -7.78
C LEU A 88 -14.06 -0.45 -9.12
N PHE A 89 -13.15 -1.20 -9.74
CA PHE A 89 -13.30 -1.65 -11.12
C PHE A 89 -13.22 -3.16 -11.30
N VAL A 90 -12.67 -3.90 -10.34
CA VAL A 90 -12.38 -5.34 -10.48
C VAL A 90 -13.16 -6.17 -9.46
N SER A 91 -13.24 -5.70 -8.22
CA SER A 91 -13.93 -6.37 -7.14
C SER A 91 -15.43 -6.41 -7.43
N PRO A 92 -16.10 -7.56 -7.22
CA PRO A 92 -17.55 -7.64 -7.29
C PRO A 92 -18.23 -6.95 -6.10
N ARG A 93 -17.48 -6.59 -5.05
CA ARG A 93 -18.01 -5.89 -3.88
C ARG A 93 -18.18 -4.40 -4.17
N ASN A 94 -19.29 -3.82 -3.72
CA ASN A 94 -19.46 -2.38 -3.70
C ASN A 94 -18.44 -1.74 -2.74
N PHE A 95 -17.66 -0.78 -3.23
CA PHE A 95 -16.61 -0.12 -2.44
C PHE A 95 -17.15 0.59 -1.18
N THR A 96 -18.28 1.29 -1.29
CA THR A 96 -18.86 2.02 -0.16
C THR A 96 -19.43 1.09 0.91
N GLU A 97 -20.07 -0.01 0.51
CA GLU A 97 -20.54 -1.03 1.44
C GLU A 97 -19.36 -1.70 2.14
N TRP A 98 -18.36 -2.14 1.38
CA TRP A 98 -17.15 -2.73 1.93
C TRP A 98 -16.46 -1.79 2.92
N LEU A 99 -16.42 -0.48 2.66
CA LEU A 99 -15.82 0.48 3.58
C LEU A 99 -16.54 0.52 4.94
N MET A 100 -17.87 0.38 4.93
CA MET A 100 -18.74 0.42 6.11
C MET A 100 -18.91 -0.95 6.80
N GLU A 101 -18.44 -2.04 6.19
CA GLU A 101 -18.39 -3.35 6.84
C GLU A 101 -17.43 -3.36 8.04
N TYR A 102 -17.77 -4.09 9.10
CA TYR A 102 -16.94 -4.23 10.31
C TYR A 102 -16.66 -5.70 10.66
N ASP A 103 -16.88 -6.62 9.72
CA ASP A 103 -16.50 -8.02 9.88
C ASP A 103 -14.97 -8.19 9.89
N PHE A 104 -14.49 -9.30 10.46
CA PHE A 104 -13.06 -9.58 10.57
C PHE A 104 -12.36 -9.62 9.22
N GLU A 105 -13.03 -10.14 8.18
CA GLU A 105 -12.45 -10.23 6.84
C GLU A 105 -12.24 -8.86 6.19
N SER A 106 -13.22 -7.96 6.26
CA SER A 106 -13.04 -6.62 5.69
C SER A 106 -11.97 -5.83 6.46
N ILE A 107 -11.84 -6.04 7.78
CA ILE A 107 -10.77 -5.43 8.58
C ILE A 107 -9.39 -5.91 8.09
N ILE A 108 -9.23 -7.21 7.82
CA ILE A 108 -7.98 -7.76 7.27
C ILE A 108 -7.63 -7.09 5.94
N GLY A 109 -8.62 -6.83 5.07
CA GLY A 109 -8.42 -6.11 3.82
C GLY A 109 -8.03 -4.63 4.01
N LYS A 110 -8.66 -3.95 4.97
CA LYS A 110 -8.44 -2.52 5.26
C LYS A 110 -7.11 -2.25 5.95
N TRP A 111 -6.66 -3.17 6.80
CA TRP A 111 -5.55 -2.93 7.71
C TRP A 111 -4.22 -2.57 7.01
N PRO A 112 -3.78 -3.29 5.95
CA PRO A 112 -2.62 -2.90 5.15
C PRO A 112 -2.68 -1.48 4.59
N LEU A 113 -3.89 -1.00 4.21
CA LEU A 113 -4.09 0.34 3.69
C LEU A 113 -3.94 1.39 4.78
N ILE A 114 -4.52 1.14 5.95
CA ILE A 114 -4.40 2.03 7.12
C ILE A 114 -2.92 2.16 7.50
N VAL A 115 -2.21 1.04 7.57
CA VAL A 115 -0.76 1.03 7.87
C VAL A 115 0.03 1.76 6.77
N GLY A 116 -0.26 1.48 5.50
CA GLY A 116 0.37 2.15 4.36
C GLY A 116 0.17 3.66 4.38
N LEU A 117 -1.06 4.13 4.60
CA LEU A 117 -1.41 5.55 4.73
C LEU A 117 -0.69 6.20 5.91
N THR A 118 -0.69 5.53 7.07
CA THR A 118 -0.01 6.01 8.27
C THR A 118 1.47 6.27 7.97
N PHE A 119 2.16 5.32 7.36
CA PHE A 119 3.57 5.47 7.00
C PHE A 119 3.80 6.50 5.90
N SER A 120 2.92 6.61 4.91
CA SER A 120 2.98 7.66 3.90
C SER A 120 2.91 9.05 4.53
N VAL A 121 1.95 9.29 5.44
CA VAL A 121 1.82 10.56 6.18
C VAL A 121 3.08 10.85 7.01
N LEU A 122 3.61 9.86 7.70
CA LEU A 122 4.85 10.02 8.48
C LEU A 122 6.05 10.39 7.60
N ILE A 123 6.19 9.75 6.43
CA ILE A 123 7.26 10.08 5.47
C ILE A 123 7.09 11.50 4.93
N ILE A 124 5.87 11.89 4.54
CA ILE A 124 5.58 13.24 4.04
C ILE A 124 5.92 14.29 5.10
N ASN A 125 5.50 14.08 6.35
CA ASN A 125 5.81 14.98 7.45
C ASN A 125 7.33 15.11 7.67
N ASP A 126 8.09 14.02 7.56
CA ASP A 126 9.54 14.05 7.69
C ASP A 126 10.21 14.82 6.54
N LEU A 127 9.75 14.61 5.30
CA LEU A 127 10.22 15.34 4.12
C LEU A 127 9.97 16.84 4.23
N ILE A 128 8.79 17.25 4.71
CA ILE A 128 8.44 18.66 4.93
C ILE A 128 9.33 19.27 6.01
N LYS A 129 9.49 18.61 7.16
CA LYS A 129 10.34 19.09 8.26
C LYS A 129 11.79 19.27 7.83
N ASN A 130 12.36 18.30 7.12
CA ASN A 130 13.74 18.37 6.61
C ASN A 130 13.92 19.54 5.63
N LYS A 131 12.93 19.80 4.76
CA LYS A 131 12.94 20.96 3.87
C LYS A 131 12.89 22.29 4.62
N THR A 132 12.05 22.40 5.66
CA THR A 132 11.97 23.61 6.49
C THR A 132 13.28 23.89 7.25
N LEU A 133 13.92 22.85 7.79
CA LEU A 133 15.21 22.99 8.48
C LEU A 133 16.33 23.41 7.52
N ALA A 134 16.39 22.81 6.33
CA ALA A 134 17.34 23.23 5.29
C ALA A 134 17.16 24.72 4.96
N ASN A 135 15.93 25.15 4.67
CA ASN A 135 15.64 26.54 4.32
C ASN A 135 15.98 27.54 5.44
N LYS A 136 15.84 27.16 6.73
CA LYS A 136 16.26 28.01 7.86
C LYS A 136 17.78 28.07 8.02
N GLY A 137 18.49 26.98 7.71
CA GLY A 137 19.96 26.92 7.77
C GLY A 137 20.67 27.72 6.66
N TYR A 138 19.99 27.98 5.54
CA TYR A 138 20.50 28.86 4.47
C TYR A 138 20.20 30.36 4.69
N ASN A 139 19.44 30.71 5.74
CA ASN A 139 19.09 32.09 6.09
C ASN A 139 19.90 32.64 7.29
N LEU A 140 21.05 32.02 7.59
CA LEU A 140 22.07 32.48 8.55
C LEU A 140 23.39 32.71 7.81
#